data_AF-A0A699WTH5-F1
#
_entry.id   AF-A0A699WTH5-F1
#
_cell.length_a   1.000
_cell.length_b   1.000
_cell.length_c   1.000
_cell.angle_alpha   90.00
_cell.angle_beta   90.00
_cell.angle_gamma   90.00
#
_symmetry.space_group_name_H-M   'P 1'
#
loop_
_entity.id
_entity.type
_entity.pdbx_description
1 polymer ?
#
loop_
_entity_poly.entity_id
_entity_poly.type
_entity_poly.pdbx_seq_one_letter_code
_entity_poly.pdbx_strand_id
1 'polypeptide(L)'
;LILGFDVIHGHRTILPIPLGLAATWDLPAIERGAHLAGQEAAADGINWVYSPMVDIARDPRWGRVAEGAGEDPYLGSQIAKAMVHGYQGPTNDMTRPDNVMACLKHFALYGAAEAG
;
A
#
# COMPACT_ATOMS: atom_id res chain seq x y z
N LEU A 1 0.92 0.14 -23.03
CA LEU A 1 0.25 1.18 -22.23
C LEU A 1 0.51 0.88 -20.77
N ILE A 2 0.61 1.91 -19.93
CA ILE A 2 0.57 1.71 -18.48
C ILE A 2 -0.91 1.65 -18.08
N LEU A 3 -1.27 0.62 -17.32
CA LEU A 3 -2.62 0.38 -16.84
C LEU A 3 -2.57 0.42 -15.31
N GLY A 4 -3.14 1.49 -14.76
CA GLY A 4 -3.15 1.77 -13.33
C GLY A 4 -4.46 1.36 -12.66
N PHE A 5 -4.40 0.90 -11.42
CA PHE A 5 -5.58 0.61 -10.60
C PHE A 5 -5.33 0.81 -9.11
N ASP A 6 -6.38 1.14 -8.35
CA ASP A 6 -6.33 1.20 -6.88
C ASP A 6 -6.36 -0.21 -6.29
N VAL A 7 -5.19 -0.84 -6.21
CA VAL A 7 -4.98 -2.11 -5.48
C VAL A 7 -4.42 -1.75 -4.10
N ILE A 8 -5.32 -1.54 -3.13
CA ILE A 8 -4.97 -0.92 -1.84
C ILE A 8 -4.61 -1.96 -0.78
N HIS A 9 -5.48 -2.96 -0.61
CA HIS A 9 -5.34 -4.04 0.38
C HIS A 9 -5.81 -5.38 -0.20
N GLY A 10 -5.40 -5.64 -1.45
CA GLY A 10 -5.87 -6.79 -2.24
C GLY A 10 -6.43 -6.38 -3.61
N HIS A 11 -6.52 -7.34 -4.53
CA HIS A 11 -7.16 -7.14 -5.84
C HIS A 11 -8.45 -7.96 -5.95
N ARG A 12 -8.34 -9.29 -6.03
CA ARG A 12 -9.49 -10.22 -5.97
C ARG A 12 -9.64 -10.81 -4.58
N THR A 13 -8.53 -11.19 -3.96
CA THR A 13 -8.47 -11.57 -2.55
C THR A 13 -8.30 -10.31 -1.71
N ILE A 14 -9.30 -10.01 -0.88
CA ILE A 14 -9.33 -8.79 -0.06
C ILE A 14 -8.76 -9.07 1.33
N LEU A 15 -7.69 -8.35 1.68
CA LEU A 15 -7.07 -8.34 3.00
C LEU A 15 -7.75 -7.30 3.91
N PRO A 16 -7.45 -7.27 5.23
CA PRO A 16 -7.85 -6.14 6.07
C PRO A 16 -7.41 -4.80 5.46
N ILE A 17 -8.16 -3.73 5.72
CA ILE A 17 -7.78 -2.38 5.31
C ILE A 17 -6.37 -2.03 5.83
N PRO A 18 -5.63 -1.10 5.19
CA PRO A 18 -4.26 -0.77 5.58
C PRO A 18 -4.09 -0.44 7.08
N LEU A 19 -5.04 0.26 7.69
CA LEU A 19 -5.01 0.53 9.14
C LEU A 19 -5.07 -0.76 9.98
N GLY A 20 -5.87 -1.74 9.55
CA GLY A 20 -5.97 -3.06 10.18
C GLY A 20 -4.71 -3.92 9.94
N LEU A 21 -4.11 -3.83 8.76
CA LEU A 21 -2.81 -4.46 8.48
C LEU A 21 -1.71 -3.87 9.36
N ALA A 22 -1.67 -2.55 9.54
CA ALA A 22 -0.70 -1.88 10.39
C ALA A 22 -0.79 -2.33 11.86
N ALA A 23 -2.00 -2.61 12.35
CA ALA A 23 -2.22 -3.12 13.70
C ALA A 23 -1.59 -4.50 13.96
N THR A 24 -1.15 -5.22 12.91
CA THR A 24 -0.44 -6.51 13.08
C THR A 24 1.00 -6.35 13.55
N TRP A 25 1.65 -5.22 13.24
CA TRP A 25 3.10 -5.02 13.41
C TRP A 25 3.98 -6.09 12.73
N ASP A 26 3.41 -6.84 11.78
CA ASP A 26 4.06 -7.96 11.09
C ASP A 26 4.44 -7.55 9.67
N LEU A 27 5.63 -6.95 9.53
CA LEU A 27 6.15 -6.50 8.22
C LEU A 27 6.24 -7.65 7.20
N PRO A 28 6.73 -8.86 7.57
CA PRO A 28 6.68 -10.02 6.66
C PRO A 28 5.28 -10.39 6.19
N ALA A 29 4.24 -10.28 7.02
CA ALA A 29 2.87 -10.53 6.59
C ALA A 29 2.37 -9.45 5.62
N ILE A 30 2.68 -8.17 5.89
CA ILE A 30 2.32 -7.04 5.03
C ILE A 30 2.99 -7.15 3.66
N GLU A 31 4.28 -7.45 3.61
CA GLU A 31 5.03 -7.64 2.35
C GLU A 31 4.44 -8.79 1.52
N ARG A 32 4.14 -9.93 2.16
CA ARG A 32 3.46 -11.06 1.48
C ARG A 32 2.08 -10.69 0.96
N GLY A 33 1.33 -9.88 1.72
CA GLY A 33 0.02 -9.39 1.30
C GLY A 33 0.11 -8.50 0.06
N ALA A 34 1.07 -7.57 0.03
CA ALA A 34 1.33 -6.73 -1.14
C ALA A 34 1.79 -7.55 -2.35
N HIS A 35 2.64 -8.57 -2.15
CA HIS A 35 3.06 -9.47 -3.23
C HIS A 35 1.89 -10.25 -3.83
N LEU A 36 1.01 -10.81 -2.98
CA LEU A 36 -0.21 -11.49 -3.42
C LEU A 36 -1.12 -10.54 -4.23
N ALA A 37 -1.33 -9.32 -3.72
CA ALA A 37 -2.16 -8.33 -4.40
C ALA A 37 -1.56 -7.89 -5.76
N GLY A 38 -0.22 -7.71 -5.82
CA GLY A 38 0.50 -7.41 -7.06
C GLY A 38 0.41 -8.53 -8.09
N GLN A 39 0.53 -9.79 -7.66
CA GLN A 39 0.37 -10.96 -8.51
C GLN A 39 -1.02 -11.06 -9.13
N GLU A 40 -2.07 -10.88 -8.32
CA GLU A 40 -3.45 -10.90 -8.80
C GLU A 40 -3.72 -9.75 -9.78
N ALA A 41 -3.20 -8.55 -9.49
CA ALA A 41 -3.35 -7.38 -10.36
C ALA A 41 -2.65 -7.60 -11.71
N ALA A 42 -1.42 -8.12 -11.70
CA ALA A 42 -0.66 -8.42 -12.90
C ALA A 42 -1.33 -9.50 -13.75
N ALA A 43 -1.91 -10.53 -13.12
CA ALA A 43 -2.70 -11.56 -13.81
C ALA A 43 -3.95 -11.00 -14.51
N ASP A 44 -4.46 -9.85 -14.06
CA ASP A 44 -5.60 -9.12 -14.64
C ASP A 44 -5.16 -7.98 -15.58
N GLY A 45 -3.86 -7.92 -15.94
CA GLY A 45 -3.30 -6.97 -16.90
C GLY A 45 -2.94 -5.59 -16.32
N ILE A 46 -3.05 -5.39 -15.01
CA ILE A 46 -2.62 -4.16 -14.32
C ILE A 46 -1.12 -4.20 -14.08
N ASN A 47 -0.41 -3.12 -14.41
CA ASN A 47 1.05 -3.03 -14.26
C ASN A 47 1.51 -1.84 -13.40
N TRP A 48 0.56 -1.11 -12.83
CA TRP A 48 0.80 -0.01 -11.91
C TRP A 48 -0.30 0.05 -10.84
N VAL A 49 0.07 0.11 -9.57
CA VAL A 49 -0.88 0.18 -8.46
C VAL A 49 -0.76 1.49 -7.70
N TYR A 50 -1.90 2.08 -7.34
CA TYR A 50 -1.95 3.33 -6.58
C TYR A 50 -1.83 3.07 -5.06
N SER A 51 -0.73 2.44 -4.66
CA SER A 51 -0.46 1.97 -3.29
C SER A 51 1.06 1.90 -3.07
N PRO A 52 1.58 2.13 -1.83
CA PRO A 52 0.83 2.39 -0.59
C PRO A 52 0.45 3.87 -0.37
N MET A 53 -0.62 4.07 0.40
CA MET A 53 -0.90 5.36 1.04
C MET A 53 -0.11 5.47 2.35
N VAL A 54 0.63 6.56 2.52
CA VAL A 54 1.60 6.76 3.62
C VAL A 54 1.37 8.05 4.39
N ASP A 55 0.17 8.64 4.28
CA ASP A 55 -0.16 9.85 5.00
C ASP A 55 -0.25 9.54 6.50
N ILE A 56 0.51 10.27 7.31
CA ILE A 56 0.36 10.26 8.76
C ILE A 56 -0.91 11.03 9.11
N ALA A 57 -1.79 10.39 9.86
CA ALA A 57 -3.03 10.98 10.31
C ALA A 57 -3.13 10.93 11.84
N ARG A 58 -3.61 12.02 12.43
CA ARG A 58 -3.84 12.17 13.87
C ARG A 58 -5.26 12.61 14.20
N ASP A 59 -6.13 12.56 13.19
CA ASP A 59 -7.53 12.93 13.32
C ASP A 59 -8.42 11.78 12.83
N PRO A 60 -9.07 11.02 13.74
CA PRO A 60 -9.91 9.90 13.35
C PRO A 60 -11.20 10.33 12.64
N ARG A 61 -11.52 11.64 12.59
CA ARG A 61 -12.63 12.17 11.80
C ARG A 61 -12.37 12.05 10.30
N TRP A 62 -11.10 12.05 9.89
CA TRP A 62 -10.73 11.90 8.50
C TRP A 62 -10.97 10.48 8.02
N GLY A 63 -11.94 10.27 7.13
CA GLY A 63 -12.33 8.92 6.69
C GLY A 63 -11.20 8.09 6.07
N ARG A 64 -10.14 8.73 5.56
CA ARG A 64 -9.00 8.05 4.94
C ARG A 64 -7.93 7.56 5.92
N VAL A 65 -8.13 7.71 7.23
CA VAL A 65 -7.31 7.00 8.23
C VAL A 65 -7.30 5.48 7.98
N ALA A 66 -8.36 4.96 7.38
CA ALA A 66 -8.48 3.56 6.97
C ALA A 66 -7.39 3.10 5.99
N GLU A 67 -6.86 4.02 5.17
CA GLU A 67 -5.91 3.73 4.10
C GLU A 67 -4.44 3.86 4.52
N GLY A 68 -4.18 4.51 5.66
CA GLY A 68 -2.84 4.75 6.16
C GLY A 68 -2.37 3.73 7.19
N ALA A 69 -1.15 3.95 7.67
CA ALA A 69 -0.50 3.14 8.69
C ALA A 69 -0.62 3.72 10.12
N GLY A 70 -1.58 4.62 10.34
CA GLY A 70 -1.80 5.29 11.62
C GLY A 70 -0.98 6.57 11.81
N GLU A 71 -0.56 6.81 13.04
CA GLU A 71 -0.05 8.12 13.50
C GLU A 71 1.48 8.22 13.65
N ASP A 72 2.19 7.10 13.58
CA ASP A 72 3.63 7.02 13.85
C ASP A 72 4.47 7.00 12.55
N PRO A 73 5.38 7.97 12.36
CA PRO A 73 6.28 7.98 11.22
C PRO A 73 7.20 6.77 11.12
N TYR A 74 7.63 6.17 12.24
CA TYR A 74 8.54 5.02 12.19
C TYR A 74 7.82 3.80 11.64
N LEU A 75 6.72 3.37 12.26
CA LEU A 75 5.91 2.26 11.77
C LEU A 75 5.44 2.50 10.32
N GLY A 76 4.95 3.71 10.01
CA GLY A 76 4.54 4.08 8.66
C GLY A 76 5.65 3.91 7.63
N SER A 77 6.89 4.28 7.96
CA SER A 77 8.06 4.09 7.08
C SER A 77 8.40 2.61 6.85
N GLN A 78 8.28 1.77 7.88
CA GLN A 78 8.56 0.34 7.77
C GLN A 78 7.50 -0.37 6.89
N ILE A 79 6.23 -0.03 7.10
CA ILE A 79 5.11 -0.55 6.31
C ILE A 79 5.21 -0.10 4.85
N ALA A 80 5.54 1.18 4.60
CA ALA A 80 5.74 1.69 3.25
C ALA A 80 6.81 0.88 2.50
N LYS A 81 7.95 0.60 3.15
CA LYS A 81 9.01 -0.24 2.58
C LYS A 81 8.52 -1.65 2.28
N ALA A 82 7.84 -2.30 3.23
CA ALA A 82 7.30 -3.65 3.06
C ALA A 82 6.31 -3.75 1.89
N MET A 83 5.40 -2.77 1.77
CA MET A 83 4.42 -2.71 0.68
C MET A 83 5.11 -2.54 -0.68
N VAL A 84 6.04 -1.59 -0.81
CA VAL A 84 6.78 -1.36 -2.06
C VAL A 84 7.59 -2.60 -2.46
N HIS A 85 8.26 -3.24 -1.50
CA HIS A 85 8.99 -4.48 -1.74
C HIS A 85 8.07 -5.63 -2.19
N GLY A 86 6.88 -5.75 -1.61
CA GLY A 86 5.92 -6.77 -2.01
C GLY A 86 5.43 -6.58 -3.44
N TYR A 87 5.08 -5.35 -3.84
CA TYR A 87 4.60 -5.04 -5.19
C TYR A 87 5.68 -5.18 -6.27
N GLN A 88 6.88 -4.66 -6.00
CA GLN A 88 7.95 -4.55 -6.99
C GLN A 88 8.99 -5.69 -6.92
N GLY A 89 8.82 -6.60 -5.96
CA GLY A 89 9.74 -7.68 -5.67
C GLY A 89 11.05 -7.23 -5.00
N PRO A 90 11.80 -8.16 -4.40
CA PRO A 90 12.99 -7.84 -3.60
C PRO A 90 14.17 -7.31 -4.41
N THR A 91 14.22 -7.60 -5.71
CA THR A 91 15.27 -7.12 -6.64
C THR A 91 14.83 -5.92 -7.47
N ASN A 92 13.58 -5.48 -7.35
CA ASN A 92 12.99 -4.43 -8.18
C ASN A 92 13.11 -4.70 -9.70
N ASP A 93 13.13 -5.97 -10.09
CA ASP A 93 13.15 -6.38 -11.49
C ASP A 93 11.74 -6.28 -12.08
N MET A 94 11.45 -5.14 -12.71
CA MET A 94 10.15 -4.86 -13.32
C MET A 94 9.93 -5.58 -14.67
N THR A 95 10.88 -6.41 -15.11
CA THR A 95 10.66 -7.31 -16.26
C THR A 95 9.89 -8.57 -15.87
N ARG A 96 9.82 -8.86 -14.57
CA ARG A 96 9.07 -10.00 -14.06
C ARG A 96 7.56 -9.78 -14.22
N PRO A 97 6.81 -10.79 -14.70
CA PRO A 97 5.38 -10.66 -14.96
C PRO A 97 4.51 -10.63 -13.69
N ASP A 98 5.08 -10.94 -12.52
CA ASP A 98 4.40 -10.93 -11.22
C ASP A 98 4.67 -9.66 -10.39
N ASN A 99 5.46 -8.72 -10.93
CA ASN A 99 5.75 -7.44 -10.29
C ASN A 99 4.92 -6.31 -10.92
N VAL A 100 4.43 -5.40 -10.09
CA VAL A 100 3.71 -4.20 -10.52
C VAL A 100 4.39 -2.95 -9.96
N MET A 101 4.36 -1.85 -10.70
CA MET A 101 4.92 -0.59 -10.20
C MET A 101 4.08 -0.12 -9.00
N ALA A 102 4.72 0.27 -7.89
CA ALA A 102 4.04 0.89 -6.77
C ALA A 102 3.92 2.41 -6.99
N CYS A 103 2.98 3.05 -6.30
CA CYS A 103 2.80 4.49 -6.30
C CYS A 103 2.52 4.97 -4.89
N LEU A 104 3.53 5.58 -4.28
CA LEU A 104 3.39 6.22 -2.98
C LEU A 104 2.43 7.42 -3.07
N LYS A 105 1.49 7.52 -2.13
CA LYS A 105 0.53 8.62 -2.05
C LYS A 105 0.24 9.03 -0.58
N HIS A 106 -0.26 10.23 -0.30
CA HIS A 106 -0.48 11.36 -1.20
C HIS A 106 0.53 12.45 -0.85
N PHE A 107 1.57 12.59 -1.65
CA PHE A 107 2.60 13.58 -1.35
C PHE A 107 2.01 15.01 -1.46
N ALA A 108 1.86 15.78 -0.37
CA ALA A 108 2.16 15.45 1.03
C ALA A 108 1.15 16.07 2.01
N LEU A 109 1.27 15.70 3.30
CA LEU A 109 0.55 16.27 4.45
C LEU A 109 -0.97 16.07 4.44
N TYR A 110 -1.48 15.18 3.60
CA TYR A 110 -2.92 15.10 3.36
C TYR A 110 -3.72 14.61 4.58
N GLY A 111 -3.11 13.80 5.45
CA GLY A 111 -3.71 13.36 6.73
C GLY A 111 -3.80 14.43 7.82
N ALA A 112 -3.38 15.67 7.53
CA ALA A 112 -3.47 16.82 8.43
C ALA A 112 -4.63 17.78 8.09
N ALA A 113 -5.65 17.30 7.38
CA ALA A 113 -6.86 18.08 7.10
C ALA A 113 -7.47 18.64 8.40
N GLU A 114 -7.75 19.95 8.42
CA GLU A 114 -8.40 20.57 9.56
C GLU A 114 -9.81 20.00 9.74
N ALA A 115 -10.13 19.61 10.97
CA ALA A 115 -11.42 19.07 11.38
C ALA A 115 -11.82 17.70 10.79
N GLY A 116 -10.86 16.98 10.21
CA GLY A 116 -11.10 15.67 9.59
C GLY A 116 -11.30 15.79 8.09
#